data_AF-A0A7C2I0L9-F1
#
_entry.id   AF-A0A7C2I0L9-F1
#
_cell.length_a   1.000
_cell.length_b   1.000
_cell.length_c   1.000
_cell.angle_alpha   90.00
_cell.angle_beta   90.00
_cell.angle_gamma   90.00
#
_symmetry.space_group_name_H-M   'P 1'
#
loop_
_entity.id
_entity.type
_entity.pdbx_description
1 polymer ?
#
loop_
_entity_poly.entity_id
_entity_poly.type
_entity_poly.pdbx_seq_one_letter_code
_entity_poly.pdbx_strand_id
1 'polypeptide(L)'
;MSPKDRHGTGPAPANPAGAAGLRLRRASGPGDGGKSALKPVRHGEGGSTARAFSLVELLVVLVILCVLIGLSWAPAQRAAARRAREHCALQLRQMHVALELYARDHGGGYPALPSVRTAEPVLSLLVPRYTVATATFVCPASGDHPPPEAVPFAAGRISYAYYQGRRATEAARDPLVSDEQINSTAKTPGDPVFSPDGRPPGNNHGRLGGNVLFGDGSVRFTPPVAAFPLPLGPGVALLNPRR
;
A
#
# COMPACT_ATOMS: atom_id res chain seq x y z
N MET A 1 -44.69 -27.87 24.98
CA MET A 1 -43.85 -28.67 25.90
C MET A 1 -42.38 -28.31 25.63
N SER A 2 -41.87 -27.31 26.34
CA SER A 2 -40.42 -27.15 26.64
C SER A 2 -40.06 -28.18 27.75
N PRO A 3 -38.77 -28.48 28.10
CA PRO A 3 -37.67 -27.50 28.18
C PRO A 3 -36.21 -28.00 28.02
N LYS A 4 -35.28 -27.03 28.20
CA LYS A 4 -33.88 -27.07 28.69
C LYS A 4 -32.78 -27.42 27.68
N ASP A 5 -31.92 -26.46 27.29
CA ASP A 5 -30.86 -25.73 28.04
C ASP A 5 -29.58 -26.55 28.27
N ARG A 6 -28.46 -26.01 27.75
CA ARG A 6 -27.05 -26.04 28.25
C ARG A 6 -26.17 -25.47 27.11
N HIS A 7 -25.86 -24.17 27.03
CA HIS A 7 -24.89 -23.42 27.84
C HIS A 7 -23.60 -24.22 28.15
N GLY A 8 -22.59 -24.04 27.28
CA GLY A 8 -21.20 -24.43 27.50
C GLY A 8 -20.30 -23.22 27.26
N THR A 9 -20.01 -22.50 28.32
CA THR A 9 -19.04 -21.39 28.39
C THR A 9 -17.63 -21.97 28.39
N GLY A 10 -16.87 -21.74 27.31
CA GLY A 10 -15.42 -21.98 27.28
C GLY A 10 -14.66 -20.78 27.87
N PRO A 11 -13.68 -20.99 28.78
CA PRO A 11 -12.93 -19.90 29.38
C PRO A 11 -11.93 -19.25 28.42
N ALA A 12 -11.81 -17.94 28.55
CA ALA A 12 -10.85 -17.05 27.88
C ALA A 12 -9.40 -17.30 28.35
N PRO A 13 -8.39 -16.84 27.59
CA PRO A 13 -7.01 -17.34 27.66
C PRO A 13 -6.18 -16.76 28.81
N ALA A 14 -5.29 -17.59 29.34
CA ALA A 14 -4.25 -17.21 30.29
C ALA A 14 -3.12 -16.42 29.61
N ASN A 15 -2.82 -15.26 30.18
CA ASN A 15 -1.70 -14.40 29.83
C ASN A 15 -0.56 -14.65 30.83
N PRO A 16 0.66 -15.01 30.42
CA PRO A 16 1.82 -14.88 31.28
C PRO A 16 2.62 -13.63 30.94
N ALA A 17 2.49 -12.64 31.82
CA ALA A 17 3.47 -11.58 32.01
C ALA A 17 4.83 -12.21 32.40
N GLY A 18 5.87 -11.92 31.62
CA GLY A 18 7.23 -12.41 31.85
C GLY A 18 8.25 -11.26 31.76
N ALA A 19 8.19 -10.33 32.71
CA ALA A 19 9.26 -9.37 32.94
C ALA A 19 10.38 -10.06 33.75
N ALA A 20 11.48 -10.44 33.09
CA ALA A 20 12.66 -10.99 33.75
C ALA A 20 13.83 -10.02 33.61
N GLY A 21 14.06 -9.25 34.68
CA GLY A 21 15.20 -8.35 34.83
C GLY A 21 16.52 -9.12 34.88
N LEU A 22 17.48 -8.69 34.06
CA LEU A 22 18.83 -9.22 34.02
C LEU A 22 19.61 -8.68 35.24
N ARG A 23 19.68 -9.47 36.31
CA ARG A 23 20.56 -9.22 37.46
C ARG A 23 21.99 -9.66 37.13
N LEU A 24 22.90 -8.70 36.91
CA LEU A 24 24.33 -9.00 36.87
C LEU A 24 24.85 -9.32 38.29
N ARG A 25 25.51 -10.47 38.41
CA ARG A 25 26.12 -10.99 39.63
C ARG A 25 27.42 -10.24 39.91
N ARG A 26 27.54 -9.66 41.11
CA ARG A 26 28.81 -9.20 41.70
C ARG A 26 29.64 -10.42 42.09
N ALA A 27 30.82 -10.58 41.47
CA ALA A 27 31.86 -11.46 41.98
C ALA A 27 32.78 -10.66 42.91
N SER A 28 32.91 -11.12 44.15
CA SER A 28 33.94 -10.68 45.10
C SER A 28 34.97 -11.79 45.22
N GLY A 29 36.26 -11.44 45.13
CA GLY A 29 37.40 -12.32 45.39
C GLY A 29 38.51 -11.53 46.09
N PRO A 30 39.26 -12.11 47.05
CA PRO A 30 40.16 -11.37 47.94
C PRO A 30 41.66 -11.58 47.64
N GLY A 31 42.49 -10.74 48.29
CA GLY A 31 43.93 -10.94 48.49
C GLY A 31 44.81 -10.35 47.38
N ASP A 32 46.04 -9.91 47.60
CA ASP A 32 46.89 -9.70 48.77
C ASP A 32 48.09 -8.86 48.26
N GLY A 33 48.85 -8.27 49.18
CA GLY A 33 49.89 -7.29 48.93
C GLY A 33 51.01 -7.70 47.97
N GLY A 34 51.45 -6.72 47.19
CA GLY A 34 52.63 -6.80 46.34
C GLY A 34 53.12 -5.40 46.03
N LYS A 35 54.04 -4.89 46.87
CA LYS A 35 54.72 -3.61 46.69
C LYS A 35 55.72 -3.76 45.54
N SER A 36 55.28 -3.53 44.30
CA SER A 36 56.16 -3.45 43.13
C SER A 36 56.28 -2.01 42.65
N ALA A 37 57.50 -1.50 42.71
CA ALA A 37 57.90 -0.19 42.25
C ALA A 37 57.44 0.08 40.81
N LEU A 38 56.59 1.08 40.62
CA LEU A 38 56.19 1.58 39.31
C LEU A 38 57.38 2.26 38.63
N LYS A 39 57.89 1.63 37.57
CA LYS A 39 58.77 2.26 36.58
C LYS A 39 57.92 3.25 35.77
N PRO A 40 58.38 4.49 35.51
CA PRO A 40 57.64 5.41 34.66
C PRO A 40 57.61 4.85 33.23
N VAL A 41 56.42 4.47 32.76
CA VAL A 41 56.15 4.23 31.35
C VAL A 41 56.27 5.60 30.67
N ARG A 42 57.39 5.81 29.97
CA ARG A 42 57.53 6.90 29.02
C ARG A 42 56.43 6.71 27.97
N HIS A 43 55.41 7.55 28.01
CA HIS A 43 54.54 7.75 26.84
C HIS A 43 55.46 8.22 25.73
N GLY A 44 55.78 7.31 24.80
CA GLY A 44 56.31 7.73 23.52
C GLY A 44 55.25 8.65 22.92
N GLU A 45 55.55 9.94 22.90
CA GLU A 45 54.94 10.92 22.01
C GLU A 45 55.26 10.48 20.57
N GLY A 46 54.64 9.39 20.13
CA GLY A 46 54.38 9.15 18.74
C GLY A 46 53.33 10.18 18.35
N GLY A 47 53.80 11.40 18.05
CA GLY A 47 52.98 12.46 17.50
C GLY A 47 52.31 11.96 16.24
N SER A 48 51.12 11.37 16.38
CA SER A 48 50.16 11.31 15.31
C SER A 48 49.78 12.76 15.04
N THR A 49 50.53 13.40 14.15
CA THR A 49 50.18 14.68 13.55
C THR A 49 48.81 14.46 12.91
N ALA A 50 47.75 14.70 13.66
CA ALA A 50 46.41 14.76 13.14
C ALA A 50 46.43 15.91 12.13
N ARG A 51 46.44 15.56 10.84
CA ARG A 51 46.33 16.55 9.77
C ARG A 51 44.97 17.21 9.94
N ALA A 52 44.97 18.42 10.48
CA ALA A 52 43.78 19.25 10.52
C ALA A 52 43.46 19.66 9.09
N PHE A 53 42.24 19.35 8.64
CA PHE A 53 41.72 19.81 7.36
C PHE A 53 41.68 21.34 7.33
N SER A 54 42.03 21.93 6.20
CA SER A 54 41.84 23.38 6.01
C SER A 54 40.34 23.70 5.92
N LEU A 55 39.96 24.90 6.37
CA LEU A 55 38.58 25.39 6.25
C LEU A 55 38.13 25.42 4.77
N VAL A 56 39.06 25.70 3.87
CA VAL A 56 38.82 25.74 2.42
C VAL A 56 38.53 24.34 1.87
N GLU A 57 39.29 23.31 2.26
CA GLU A 57 39.03 21.94 1.83
C GLU A 57 37.65 21.45 2.32
N LEU A 58 37.30 21.73 3.57
CA LEU A 58 35.98 21.38 4.09
C LEU A 58 34.86 22.10 3.31
N LEU A 59 35.06 23.37 2.96
CA LEU A 59 34.10 24.17 2.20
C LEU A 59 33.90 23.62 0.78
N VAL A 60 34.97 23.28 0.07
CA VAL A 60 34.90 22.71 -1.28
C VAL A 60 34.16 21.36 -1.26
N VAL A 61 34.43 20.51 -0.26
CA VAL A 61 33.73 19.23 -0.11
C VAL A 61 32.24 19.42 0.12
N LEU A 62 31.85 20.36 0.99
CA LEU A 62 30.44 20.65 1.23
C LEU A 62 29.75 21.20 -0.02
N VAL A 63 30.42 22.07 -0.79
CA VAL A 63 29.90 22.58 -2.07
C VAL A 63 29.67 21.44 -3.05
N ILE A 64 30.64 20.53 -3.22
CA ILE A 64 30.49 19.37 -4.11
C ILE A 64 29.35 18.46 -3.63
N LEU A 65 29.23 18.21 -2.32
CA LEU A 65 28.16 17.39 -1.76
C LEU A 65 26.77 18.01 -2.03
N CYS A 66 26.61 19.32 -1.84
CA CYS A 66 25.36 20.02 -2.13
C CYS A 66 24.97 19.92 -3.62
N VAL A 67 25.93 20.02 -4.54
CA VAL A 67 25.69 19.85 -5.99
C VAL A 67 25.25 18.42 -6.30
N LEU A 68 25.94 17.41 -5.76
CA LEU A 68 25.61 16.00 -5.98
C LEU A 68 24.22 15.63 -5.44
N ILE A 69 23.88 16.12 -4.25
CA ILE A 69 22.56 15.95 -3.64
C ILE A 69 21.49 16.62 -4.53
N GLY A 70 21.71 17.86 -4.96
CA GLY A 70 20.76 18.58 -5.83
C GLY A 70 20.44 17.85 -7.13
N LEU A 71 21.45 17.27 -7.79
CA LEU A 71 21.26 16.49 -9.02
C LEU A 71 20.53 15.16 -8.79
N SER A 72 20.67 14.56 -7.60
CA SER A 72 20.10 13.25 -7.27
C SER A 72 18.62 13.29 -6.86
N TRP A 73 18.13 14.44 -6.36
CA TRP A 73 16.80 14.52 -5.74
C TRP A 73 15.65 14.54 -6.75
N ALA A 74 15.79 15.26 -7.87
CA ALA A 74 14.70 15.38 -8.85
C ALA A 74 14.35 14.05 -9.57
N PRO A 75 15.31 13.20 -9.99
CA PRO A 75 15.02 11.88 -10.55
C PRO A 75 14.35 10.94 -9.53
N ALA A 76 14.73 11.01 -8.25
CA ALA A 76 14.20 10.14 -7.21
C ALA A 76 12.68 10.30 -7.02
N GLN A 77 12.17 11.54 -7.06
CA GLN A 77 10.73 11.81 -6.92
C GLN A 77 9.90 11.25 -8.08
N ARG A 78 10.41 11.38 -9.33
CA ARG A 78 9.76 10.79 -10.51
C ARG A 78 9.76 9.27 -10.45
N ALA A 79 10.86 8.68 -9.97
CA ALA A 79 10.97 7.24 -9.77
C ALA A 79 9.99 6.73 -8.70
N ALA A 80 9.82 7.46 -7.58
CA ALA A 80 8.86 7.11 -6.54
C ALA A 80 7.41 7.12 -7.07
N ALA A 81 7.03 8.17 -7.80
CA ALA A 81 5.70 8.24 -8.41
C ALA A 81 5.44 7.11 -9.42
N ARG A 82 6.45 6.72 -10.21
CA ARG A 82 6.36 5.57 -11.12
C ARG A 82 6.19 4.25 -10.37
N ARG A 83 7.01 4.01 -9.33
CA ARG A 83 6.92 2.81 -8.47
C ARG A 83 5.56 2.67 -7.82
N ALA A 84 4.98 3.76 -7.33
CA ALA A 84 3.66 3.75 -6.72
C ALA A 84 2.56 3.33 -7.73
N ARG A 85 2.64 3.79 -8.98
CA ARG A 85 1.73 3.36 -10.06
C ARG A 85 1.91 1.89 -10.44
N GLU A 86 3.15 1.42 -10.52
CA GLU A 86 3.46 0.02 -10.80
C GLU A 86 2.96 -0.89 -9.66
N HIS A 87 3.08 -0.46 -8.41
CA HIS A 87 2.54 -1.16 -7.26
C HIS A 87 1.01 -1.23 -7.29
N CYS A 88 0.35 -0.10 -7.58
CA CYS A 88 -1.10 -0.06 -7.81
C CYS A 88 -1.53 -1.04 -8.93
N ALA A 89 -0.79 -1.08 -10.04
CA ALA A 89 -1.07 -2.03 -11.12
C ALA A 89 -0.90 -3.50 -10.69
N LEU A 90 0.07 -3.81 -9.82
CA LEU A 90 0.23 -5.15 -9.26
C LEU A 90 -0.94 -5.53 -8.35
N GLN A 91 -1.38 -4.62 -7.48
CA GLN A 91 -2.56 -4.83 -6.63
C GLN A 91 -3.81 -5.08 -7.48
N LEU A 92 -4.03 -4.31 -8.55
CA LEU A 92 -5.14 -4.55 -9.47
C LEU A 92 -5.09 -5.95 -10.11
N ARG A 93 -3.90 -6.45 -10.48
CA ARG A 93 -3.75 -7.83 -10.98
C ARG A 93 -4.05 -8.87 -9.89
N GLN A 94 -3.66 -8.63 -8.65
CA GLN A 94 -4.04 -9.50 -7.53
C GLN A 94 -5.55 -9.51 -7.30
N MET A 95 -6.21 -8.35 -7.43
CA MET A 95 -7.66 -8.23 -7.36
C MET A 95 -8.36 -8.95 -8.51
N HIS A 96 -7.79 -8.92 -9.72
CA HIS A 96 -8.30 -9.69 -10.86
C HIS A 96 -8.37 -11.19 -10.56
N VAL A 97 -7.34 -11.75 -9.90
CA VAL A 97 -7.35 -13.17 -9.51
C VAL A 97 -8.53 -13.46 -8.56
N ALA A 98 -8.80 -12.60 -7.59
CA ALA A 98 -9.94 -12.76 -6.69
C ALA A 98 -11.29 -12.63 -7.42
N LEU A 99 -11.40 -11.71 -8.38
CA LEU A 99 -12.57 -11.53 -9.24
C LEU A 99 -12.84 -12.77 -10.11
N GLU A 100 -11.80 -13.35 -10.70
CA GLU A 100 -11.89 -14.58 -11.49
C GLU A 100 -12.32 -15.78 -10.64
N LEU A 101 -11.77 -15.92 -9.43
CA LEU A 101 -12.19 -16.97 -8.50
C LEU A 101 -13.67 -16.81 -8.11
N TYR A 102 -14.11 -15.58 -7.83
CA TYR A 102 -15.52 -15.29 -7.59
C TYR A 102 -16.37 -15.66 -8.80
N ALA A 103 -15.99 -15.23 -10.00
CA ALA A 103 -16.76 -15.49 -11.21
C ALA A 103 -16.93 -16.99 -11.47
N ARG A 104 -15.90 -17.81 -11.21
CA ARG A 104 -15.98 -19.28 -11.32
C ARG A 104 -17.02 -19.89 -10.39
N ASP A 105 -17.09 -19.43 -9.15
CA ASP A 105 -18.07 -19.90 -8.15
C ASP A 105 -19.49 -19.35 -8.42
N HIS A 106 -19.61 -18.24 -9.16
CA HIS A 106 -20.87 -17.51 -9.40
C HIS A 106 -21.33 -17.53 -10.87
N GLY A 107 -21.10 -18.64 -11.57
CA GLY A 107 -21.65 -18.88 -12.91
C GLY A 107 -21.15 -17.88 -13.97
N GLY A 108 -19.91 -17.44 -13.84
CA GLY A 108 -19.22 -16.51 -14.74
C GLY A 108 -19.52 -15.02 -14.49
N GLY A 109 -20.39 -14.68 -13.54
CA GLY A 109 -20.70 -13.29 -13.20
C GLY A 109 -19.71 -12.71 -12.20
N TYR A 110 -19.19 -11.51 -12.45
CA TYR A 110 -18.44 -10.78 -11.44
C TYR A 110 -19.36 -10.27 -10.31
N PRO A 111 -18.81 -9.90 -9.13
CA PRO A 111 -19.60 -9.40 -8.01
C PRO A 111 -20.56 -8.28 -8.43
N ALA A 112 -21.81 -8.38 -8.00
CA ALA A 112 -22.81 -7.36 -8.26
C ALA A 112 -23.83 -7.33 -7.12
N LEU A 113 -24.19 -6.13 -6.68
CA LEU A 113 -25.28 -5.91 -5.72
C LEU A 113 -26.31 -4.95 -6.33
N PRO A 114 -27.62 -5.23 -6.18
CA PRO A 114 -28.63 -4.27 -6.61
C PRO A 114 -28.60 -3.03 -5.70
N SER A 115 -28.92 -1.87 -6.28
CA SER A 115 -29.19 -0.63 -5.54
C SER A 115 -28.04 -0.06 -4.70
N VAL A 116 -26.79 -0.47 -4.96
CA VAL A 116 -25.60 0.17 -4.37
C VAL A 116 -25.12 1.34 -5.23
N ARG A 117 -24.50 2.34 -4.59
CA ARG A 117 -23.95 3.52 -5.28
C ARG A 117 -22.44 3.65 -5.20
N THR A 118 -21.79 2.77 -4.44
CA THR A 118 -20.34 2.81 -4.23
C THR A 118 -19.72 1.42 -4.38
N ALA A 119 -18.41 1.36 -4.62
CA ALA A 119 -17.70 0.12 -4.91
C ALA A 119 -17.49 -0.79 -3.68
N GLU A 120 -17.45 -0.23 -2.47
CA GLU A 120 -17.08 -0.97 -1.25
C GLU A 120 -17.97 -2.18 -0.96
N PRO A 121 -19.32 -2.06 -0.95
CA PRO A 121 -20.16 -3.21 -0.63
C PRO A 121 -19.98 -4.37 -1.61
N VAL A 122 -19.71 -4.05 -2.88
CA VAL A 122 -19.55 -5.03 -3.95
C VAL A 122 -18.20 -5.72 -3.88
N LEU A 123 -17.12 -4.94 -3.77
CA LEU A 123 -15.77 -5.48 -3.66
C LEU A 123 -15.51 -6.18 -2.32
N SER A 124 -16.24 -5.79 -1.27
CA SER A 124 -16.21 -6.46 0.03
C SER A 124 -16.70 -7.91 -0.04
N LEU A 125 -17.43 -8.32 -1.08
CA LEU A 125 -17.82 -9.73 -1.29
C LEU A 125 -16.62 -10.63 -1.59
N LEU A 126 -15.48 -10.05 -2.02
CA LEU A 126 -14.26 -10.80 -2.28
C LEU A 126 -13.55 -11.24 -0.99
N VAL A 127 -13.84 -10.59 0.14
CA VAL A 127 -13.16 -10.81 1.42
C VAL A 127 -14.09 -11.48 2.43
N PRO A 128 -13.62 -12.47 3.21
CA PRO A 128 -12.28 -13.07 3.20
C PRO A 128 -12.13 -14.25 2.22
N ARG A 129 -13.20 -14.66 1.54
CA ARG A 129 -13.27 -15.95 0.84
C ARG A 129 -12.33 -16.06 -0.36
N TYR A 130 -12.21 -14.99 -1.15
CA TYR A 130 -11.45 -14.99 -2.41
C TYR A 130 -10.12 -14.25 -2.28
N THR A 131 -9.99 -13.41 -1.25
CA THR A 131 -8.71 -12.82 -0.80
C THR A 131 -8.81 -12.40 0.66
N VAL A 132 -7.69 -12.47 1.37
CA VAL A 132 -7.54 -11.91 2.73
C VAL A 132 -6.79 -10.56 2.72
N ALA A 133 -6.10 -10.24 1.62
CA ALA A 133 -5.29 -9.05 1.48
C ALA A 133 -6.16 -7.81 1.18
N THR A 134 -6.74 -7.21 2.22
CA THR A 134 -7.57 -6.00 2.11
C THR A 134 -6.78 -4.77 1.65
N ALA A 135 -5.47 -4.75 1.87
CA ALA A 135 -4.59 -3.70 1.37
C ALA A 135 -4.60 -3.58 -0.17
N THR A 136 -4.94 -4.66 -0.89
CA THR A 136 -5.08 -4.66 -2.35
C THR A 136 -6.21 -3.74 -2.85
N PHE A 137 -7.14 -3.32 -1.98
CA PHE A 137 -8.23 -2.39 -2.32
C PHE A 137 -7.87 -0.91 -2.10
N VAL A 138 -6.65 -0.62 -1.64
CA VAL A 138 -6.18 0.75 -1.44
C VAL A 138 -4.96 1.02 -2.31
N CYS A 139 -5.00 2.14 -3.03
CA CYS A 139 -3.90 2.60 -3.85
C CYS A 139 -2.81 3.19 -2.93
N PRO A 140 -1.54 2.75 -3.03
CA PRO A 140 -0.46 3.24 -2.16
C PRO A 140 -0.18 4.73 -2.34
N ALA A 141 -0.63 5.32 -3.46
CA ALA A 141 -0.42 6.73 -3.77
C ALA A 141 -1.52 7.66 -3.23
N SER A 142 -2.70 7.13 -2.86
CA SER A 142 -3.80 7.96 -2.34
C SER A 142 -3.58 8.41 -0.90
N GLY A 143 -2.72 7.69 -0.16
CA GLY A 143 -2.48 7.95 1.28
C GLY A 143 -3.59 7.42 2.18
N ASP A 144 -4.57 6.69 1.65
CA ASP A 144 -5.63 6.07 2.45
C ASP A 144 -5.07 4.93 3.31
N HIS A 145 -5.70 4.70 4.46
CA HIS A 145 -5.38 3.54 5.29
C HIS A 145 -6.16 2.31 4.81
N PRO A 146 -5.50 1.16 4.63
CA PRO A 146 -6.19 -0.06 4.23
C PRO A 146 -7.18 -0.51 5.31
N PRO A 147 -8.31 -1.13 4.92
CA PRO A 147 -9.20 -1.78 5.88
C PRO A 147 -8.47 -2.87 6.67
N PRO A 148 -8.96 -3.25 7.88
CA PRO A 148 -8.41 -4.36 8.64
C PRO A 148 -8.31 -5.64 7.79
N GLU A 149 -7.21 -6.37 7.94
CA GLU A 149 -6.93 -7.55 7.12
C GLU A 149 -7.97 -8.65 7.31
N ALA A 150 -8.33 -9.34 6.22
CA ALA A 150 -9.34 -10.41 6.20
C ALA A 150 -10.74 -10.02 6.73
N VAL A 151 -11.04 -8.73 6.92
CA VAL A 151 -12.34 -8.25 7.38
C VAL A 151 -13.12 -7.62 6.22
N PRO A 152 -14.40 -8.01 6.00
CA PRO A 152 -15.26 -7.33 5.04
C PRO A 152 -15.35 -5.82 5.32
N PHE A 153 -15.25 -5.01 4.27
CA PHE A 153 -15.08 -3.56 4.35
C PHE A 153 -16.20 -2.79 3.63
N ALA A 154 -17.42 -3.30 3.59
CA ALA A 154 -18.56 -2.64 2.94
C ALA A 154 -18.82 -1.19 3.41
N ALA A 155 -18.39 -0.84 4.64
CA ALA A 155 -18.45 0.51 5.21
C ALA A 155 -17.07 1.19 5.35
N GLY A 156 -16.00 0.55 4.85
CA GLY A 156 -14.64 1.06 4.86
C GLY A 156 -14.38 2.10 3.78
N ARG A 157 -13.11 2.44 3.58
CA ARG A 157 -12.63 3.27 2.47
C ARG A 157 -11.69 2.45 1.59
N ILE A 158 -11.88 2.58 0.29
CA ILE A 158 -11.05 1.96 -0.75
C ILE A 158 -10.74 3.01 -1.82
N SER A 159 -9.76 2.74 -2.68
CA SER A 159 -9.31 3.73 -3.67
C SER A 159 -9.85 3.47 -5.08
N TYR A 160 -10.52 2.35 -5.30
CA TYR A 160 -10.84 1.88 -6.65
C TYR A 160 -12.32 2.00 -6.99
N ALA A 161 -12.58 2.39 -8.23
CA ALA A 161 -13.90 2.32 -8.86
C ALA A 161 -14.11 0.94 -9.51
N TYR A 162 -15.36 0.51 -9.59
CA TYR A 162 -15.72 -0.83 -10.05
C TYR A 162 -16.82 -0.79 -11.12
N TYR A 163 -16.62 -1.55 -12.20
CA TYR A 163 -17.58 -1.70 -13.30
C TYR A 163 -18.47 -2.91 -13.03
N GLN A 164 -19.54 -2.68 -12.29
CA GLN A 164 -20.52 -3.73 -11.95
C GLN A 164 -21.34 -4.16 -13.17
N GLY A 165 -21.73 -5.43 -13.22
CA GLY A 165 -22.64 -5.97 -14.23
C GLY A 165 -21.96 -6.75 -15.36
N ARG A 166 -20.65 -6.96 -15.24
CA ARG A 166 -19.85 -7.69 -16.23
C ARG A 166 -19.74 -9.18 -15.93
N ARG A 167 -19.50 -9.96 -16.98
CA ARG A 167 -19.28 -11.41 -16.94
C ARG A 167 -17.91 -11.76 -17.50
N ALA A 168 -17.23 -12.75 -16.93
CA ALA A 168 -15.86 -13.12 -17.30
C ALA A 168 -15.73 -13.52 -18.79
N THR A 169 -16.74 -14.19 -19.35
CA THR A 169 -16.75 -14.65 -20.75
C THR A 169 -16.89 -13.54 -21.78
N GLU A 170 -17.42 -12.38 -21.39
CA GLU A 170 -17.77 -11.28 -22.31
C GLU A 170 -16.87 -10.06 -22.12
N ALA A 171 -16.29 -9.91 -20.93
CA ALA A 171 -15.60 -8.69 -20.51
C ALA A 171 -14.08 -8.70 -20.73
N ALA A 172 -13.52 -9.63 -21.51
CA ALA A 172 -12.06 -9.77 -21.66
C ALA A 172 -11.37 -8.46 -22.06
N ARG A 173 -11.98 -7.66 -22.94
CA ARG A 173 -11.43 -6.35 -23.37
C ARG A 173 -12.09 -5.16 -22.70
N ASP A 174 -12.93 -5.40 -21.71
CA ASP A 174 -13.68 -4.36 -21.03
C ASP A 174 -13.06 -4.03 -19.67
N PRO A 175 -13.20 -2.78 -19.20
CA PRO A 175 -12.68 -2.38 -17.90
C PRO A 175 -13.50 -3.01 -16.76
N LEU A 176 -12.83 -3.57 -15.76
CA LEU A 176 -13.42 -4.15 -14.55
C LEU A 176 -13.25 -3.26 -13.32
N VAL A 177 -12.05 -2.72 -13.12
CA VAL A 177 -11.68 -1.91 -11.97
C VAL A 177 -10.81 -0.75 -12.48
N SER A 178 -10.94 0.43 -11.90
CA SER A 178 -9.99 1.52 -12.12
C SER A 178 -9.64 2.21 -10.81
N ASP A 179 -8.64 3.08 -10.82
CA ASP A 179 -8.59 4.15 -9.82
C ASP A 179 -9.93 4.93 -9.80
N GLU A 180 -10.21 5.64 -8.70
CA GLU A 180 -11.40 6.49 -8.60
C GLU A 180 -11.48 7.45 -9.80
N GLN A 181 -12.66 7.59 -10.40
CA GLN A 181 -12.88 8.51 -11.52
C GLN A 181 -13.60 9.78 -11.08
N ILE A 182 -13.51 10.83 -11.88
CA ILE A 182 -14.18 12.11 -11.57
C ILE A 182 -15.71 12.02 -11.61
N ASN A 183 -16.26 11.06 -12.34
CA ASN A 183 -17.69 10.76 -12.41
C ASN A 183 -17.92 9.33 -12.94
N SER A 184 -19.17 8.88 -12.89
CA SER A 184 -19.57 7.51 -13.25
C SER A 184 -20.07 7.35 -14.70
N THR A 185 -19.69 8.23 -15.63
CA THR A 185 -20.14 8.14 -17.03
C THR A 185 -19.21 7.29 -17.89
N ALA A 186 -19.72 6.77 -19.01
CA ALA A 186 -18.87 6.18 -20.05
C ALA A 186 -17.87 7.22 -20.58
N LYS A 187 -16.72 6.74 -21.07
CA LYS A 187 -15.64 7.58 -21.59
C LYS A 187 -15.19 7.14 -22.98
N THR A 188 -14.94 8.10 -23.84
CA THR A 188 -14.25 7.95 -25.12
C THR A 188 -12.86 8.60 -25.04
N PRO A 189 -11.92 8.25 -25.93
CA PRO A 189 -10.61 8.89 -25.95
C PRO A 189 -10.73 10.40 -26.04
N GLY A 190 -10.06 11.14 -25.16
CA GLY A 190 -10.20 12.60 -25.04
C GLY A 190 -11.13 13.08 -23.93
N ASP A 191 -11.96 12.21 -23.34
CA ASP A 191 -12.83 12.58 -22.22
C ASP A 191 -12.05 12.64 -20.89
N PRO A 192 -12.45 13.50 -19.95
CA PRO A 192 -11.82 13.55 -18.63
C PRO A 192 -12.25 12.34 -17.78
N VAL A 193 -11.25 11.63 -17.24
CA VAL A 193 -11.39 10.41 -16.43
C VAL A 193 -10.92 10.64 -14.99
N PHE A 194 -9.74 11.23 -14.84
CA PHE A 194 -9.11 11.52 -13.56
C PHE A 194 -8.89 13.02 -13.37
N SER A 195 -8.52 13.40 -12.15
CA SER A 195 -8.31 14.79 -11.79
C SER A 195 -7.18 15.45 -12.60
N PRO A 196 -7.46 16.54 -13.34
CA PRO A 196 -6.41 17.29 -14.03
C PRO A 196 -5.62 18.21 -13.08
N ASP A 197 -6.23 18.66 -11.98
CA ASP A 197 -5.62 19.58 -11.01
C ASP A 197 -5.05 18.87 -9.77
N GLY A 198 -5.28 17.55 -9.66
CA GLY A 198 -4.82 16.69 -8.59
C GLY A 198 -5.69 16.76 -7.34
N ARG A 199 -6.85 17.43 -7.43
CA ARG A 199 -7.85 17.47 -6.36
C ARG A 199 -8.92 16.41 -6.58
N PRO A 200 -9.47 15.85 -5.50
CA PRO A 200 -10.70 15.05 -5.52
C PRO A 200 -11.84 15.60 -6.42
N PRO A 201 -12.64 14.82 -7.19
CA PRO A 201 -12.53 13.54 -7.91
C PRO A 201 -11.20 12.83 -8.13
N GLY A 202 -11.19 11.51 -8.30
CA GLY A 202 -10.16 10.74 -9.04
C GLY A 202 -8.71 11.23 -9.02
N ASN A 203 -8.15 11.36 -7.83
CA ASN A 203 -6.83 11.95 -7.59
C ASN A 203 -5.84 10.97 -6.97
N ASN A 204 -6.05 9.66 -7.12
CA ASN A 204 -5.20 8.59 -6.57
C ASN A 204 -3.71 8.80 -6.85
N HIS A 205 -3.38 9.34 -8.03
CA HIS A 205 -2.02 9.67 -8.43
C HIS A 205 -1.83 11.18 -8.70
N GLY A 206 -2.56 12.04 -8.00
CA GLY A 206 -2.55 13.49 -8.24
C GLY A 206 -2.96 13.83 -9.66
N ARG A 207 -2.11 14.57 -10.40
CA ARG A 207 -2.37 15.03 -11.78
C ARG A 207 -1.94 14.05 -12.87
N LEU A 208 -1.50 12.87 -12.46
CA LEU A 208 -0.75 11.99 -13.36
C LEU A 208 -1.69 11.15 -14.24
N GLY A 209 -2.89 10.84 -13.75
CA GLY A 209 -3.82 9.88 -14.33
C GLY A 209 -4.05 8.70 -13.39
N GLY A 210 -4.33 7.53 -13.96
CA GLY A 210 -4.65 6.34 -13.16
C GLY A 210 -4.65 5.06 -13.97
N ASN A 211 -4.73 3.95 -13.25
CA ASN A 211 -4.73 2.60 -13.78
C ASN A 211 -6.16 2.10 -14.02
N VAL A 212 -6.30 1.28 -15.05
CA VAL A 212 -7.54 0.56 -15.37
C VAL A 212 -7.20 -0.91 -15.61
N LEU A 213 -7.83 -1.78 -14.84
CA LEU A 213 -7.81 -3.23 -14.99
C LEU A 213 -8.88 -3.68 -15.98
N PHE A 214 -8.51 -4.56 -16.89
CA PHE A 214 -9.39 -5.17 -17.89
C PHE A 214 -9.69 -6.64 -17.56
N GLY A 215 -10.74 -7.19 -18.18
CA GLY A 215 -11.15 -8.57 -17.91
C GLY A 215 -10.19 -9.65 -18.38
N ASP A 216 -9.21 -9.32 -19.22
CA ASP A 216 -8.09 -10.20 -19.57
C ASP A 216 -6.95 -10.15 -18.53
N GLY A 217 -7.13 -9.40 -17.45
CA GLY A 217 -6.13 -9.20 -16.40
C GLY A 217 -5.06 -8.16 -16.74
N SER A 218 -5.11 -7.56 -17.94
CA SER A 218 -4.21 -6.47 -18.30
C SER A 218 -4.55 -5.21 -17.50
N VAL A 219 -3.51 -4.48 -17.10
CA VAL A 219 -3.66 -3.17 -16.44
C VAL A 219 -3.02 -2.13 -17.34
N ARG A 220 -3.80 -1.13 -17.71
CA ARG A 220 -3.38 -0.05 -18.60
C ARG A 220 -3.49 1.28 -17.86
N PHE A 221 -2.46 2.10 -18.02
CA PHE A 221 -2.46 3.46 -17.49
C PHE A 221 -3.09 4.41 -18.51
N THR A 222 -3.91 5.34 -18.04
CA THR A 222 -4.37 6.49 -18.83
C THR A 222 -4.00 7.79 -18.10
N PRO A 223 -3.57 8.84 -18.83
CA PRO A 223 -3.45 10.19 -18.26
C PRO A 223 -4.84 10.70 -17.78
N PRO A 224 -4.94 11.91 -17.19
CA PRO A 224 -6.23 12.44 -16.71
C PRO A 224 -7.34 12.45 -17.77
N VAL A 225 -6.93 12.49 -19.03
CA VAL A 225 -7.77 12.35 -20.21
C VAL A 225 -7.68 10.92 -20.73
N ALA A 226 -8.79 10.31 -21.10
CA ALA A 226 -8.86 8.95 -21.59
C ALA A 226 -7.95 8.73 -22.81
N ALA A 227 -7.00 7.80 -22.72
CA ALA A 227 -6.19 7.35 -23.85
C ALA A 227 -6.86 6.22 -24.66
N PHE A 228 -7.93 5.63 -24.12
CA PHE A 228 -8.67 4.52 -24.71
C PHE A 228 -10.12 4.56 -24.21
N PRO A 229 -11.08 3.94 -24.93
CA PRO A 229 -12.48 3.93 -24.51
C PRO A 229 -12.69 3.16 -23.20
N LEU A 230 -13.60 3.66 -22.37
CA LEU A 230 -14.11 3.02 -21.15
C LEU A 230 -15.65 2.94 -21.25
N PRO A 231 -16.17 1.98 -22.03
CA PRO A 231 -17.60 1.90 -22.31
C PRO A 231 -18.37 1.37 -21.09
N LEU A 232 -19.60 1.86 -20.90
CA LEU A 232 -20.60 1.25 -20.04
C LEU A 232 -21.60 0.52 -20.94
N GLY A 233 -21.40 -0.79 -21.12
CA GLY A 233 -22.34 -1.62 -21.88
C GLY A 233 -23.72 -1.69 -21.21
N PRO A 234 -24.73 -2.29 -21.86
CA PRO A 234 -26.05 -2.48 -21.27
C PRO A 234 -25.97 -3.19 -19.92
N GLY A 235 -26.60 -2.62 -18.89
CA GLY A 235 -26.60 -3.18 -17.53
C GLY A 235 -25.29 -2.99 -16.74
N VAL A 236 -24.29 -2.30 -17.31
CA VAL A 236 -23.03 -1.98 -16.62
C VAL A 236 -23.13 -0.64 -15.91
N ALA A 237 -22.77 -0.60 -14.63
CA ALA A 237 -22.72 0.62 -13.84
C ALA A 237 -21.31 0.83 -13.27
N LEU A 238 -20.77 2.04 -13.41
CA LEU A 238 -19.51 2.44 -12.79
C LEU A 238 -19.77 2.99 -11.38
N LEU A 239 -19.25 2.29 -10.38
CA LEU A 239 -19.37 2.64 -8.98
C LEU A 239 -18.04 3.22 -8.50
N ASN A 240 -18.01 4.50 -8.14
CA ASN A 240 -16.84 5.10 -7.49
C ASN A 240 -16.79 4.71 -6.00
N PRO A 241 -15.61 4.73 -5.35
CA PRO A 241 -15.51 4.63 -3.91
C PRO A 241 -16.18 5.82 -3.21
N ARG A 242 -16.52 5.61 -1.94
CA ARG A 242 -17.01 6.65 -1.03
C ARG A 242 -15.87 7.58 -0.64
N ARG A 243 -16.17 8.89 -0.58
CA ARG A 243 -15.27 9.90 -0.02
C ARG A 243 -15.56 10.19 1.44
#